data_AF-A0A0H4CCL1-F1
#
_entry.id   AF-A0A0H4CCL1-F1
#
_cell.length_a   1.000
_cell.length_b   1.000
_cell.length_c   1.000
_cell.angle_alpha   90.00
_cell.angle_beta   90.00
_cell.angle_gamma   90.00
#
_symmetry.space_group_name_H-M   'P 1'
#
loop_
_entity.id
_entity.type
_entity.pdbx_description
1 polymer ?
#
loop_
_entity_poly.entity_id
_entity_poly.type
_entity_poly.pdbx_seq_one_letter_code
_entity_poly.pdbx_strand_id
1 'polypeptide(L)'
;MAQQAVSATSGEVEGTYVGEDDAEGVKLTLKASDTRTGGTVTVHHWPAGDWYESELGETFDGSGTWDVEGGTRPGDHARVHLSFTAPELFLRGYTLDMLSVATDAERTYLYEDDDPDVCPAFRLRLT
;
A
#
# COMPACT_ATOMS: atom_id res chain seq x y z
N MET A 1 11.42 15.32 3.54
CA MET A 1 11.60 13.91 3.13
C MET A 1 10.99 13.07 4.24
N ALA A 2 9.97 12.27 3.94
CA ALA A 2 9.42 11.34 4.93
C ALA A 2 10.43 10.22 5.17
N GLN A 3 10.54 9.75 6.41
CA GLN A 3 11.47 8.69 6.78
C GLN A 3 10.72 7.37 6.92
N GLN A 4 11.33 6.28 6.44
CA GLN A 4 10.76 4.95 6.56
C GLN A 4 10.55 4.60 8.04
N ALA A 5 9.33 4.25 8.41
CA ALA A 5 8.97 3.90 9.77
C ALA A 5 9.53 2.52 10.12
N VAL A 6 10.11 2.34 11.30
CA VAL A 6 10.58 1.02 11.77
C VAL A 6 9.40 0.15 12.23
N SER A 7 8.34 0.76 12.72
CA SER A 7 7.12 0.10 13.19
C SER A 7 5.90 0.98 12.88
N ALA A 8 4.77 0.35 12.61
CA ALA A 8 3.48 1.02 12.49
C ALA A 8 2.37 0.08 13.00
N THR A 9 1.34 0.64 13.61
CA THR A 9 0.14 -0.07 14.06
C THR A 9 -0.99 0.06 13.04
N SER A 10 -1.97 -0.84 13.09
CA SER A 10 -3.11 -0.75 12.17
C SER A 10 -3.91 0.55 12.32
N GLY A 11 -3.98 1.12 13.52
CA GLY A 11 -4.65 2.41 13.75
C GLY A 11 -3.88 3.62 13.24
N GLU A 12 -2.55 3.54 13.14
CA GLU A 12 -1.72 4.63 12.56
C GLU A 12 -1.75 4.63 11.03
N VAL A 13 -2.02 3.47 10.44
CA VAL A 13 -2.04 3.26 8.99
C VAL A 13 -3.47 3.29 8.42
N GLU A 14 -4.50 3.12 9.27
CA GLU A 14 -5.89 3.25 8.86
C GLU A 14 -6.16 4.63 8.24
N GLY A 15 -6.92 4.63 7.14
CA GLY A 15 -7.36 5.86 6.49
C GLY A 15 -7.50 5.75 4.99
N THR A 16 -7.67 6.91 4.36
CA THR A 16 -7.76 7.03 2.90
C THR A 16 -6.49 7.69 2.38
N TYR A 17 -5.88 7.05 1.39
CA TYR A 17 -4.70 7.53 0.72
C TYR A 17 -5.01 7.87 -0.73
N VAL A 18 -4.38 8.94 -1.22
CA VAL A 18 -4.45 9.37 -2.61
C VAL A 18 -3.06 9.32 -3.21
N GLY A 19 -2.97 8.85 -4.45
CA GLY A 19 -1.69 8.79 -5.15
C GLY A 19 -1.21 10.17 -5.58
N GLU A 20 0.11 10.33 -5.51
CA GLU A 20 0.86 11.48 -5.98
C GLU A 20 1.79 11.04 -7.12
N ASP A 21 2.21 11.99 -7.96
CA ASP A 21 3.14 11.75 -9.06
C ASP A 21 2.66 10.63 -10.01
N ASP A 22 3.42 9.55 -10.21
CA ASP A 22 3.04 8.47 -11.13
C ASP A 22 1.86 7.62 -10.62
N ALA A 23 1.47 7.80 -9.35
CA ALA A 23 0.26 7.21 -8.77
C ALA A 23 -0.96 8.16 -8.86
N GLU A 24 -0.88 9.30 -9.57
CA GLU A 24 -2.00 10.25 -9.65
C GLU A 24 -3.30 9.56 -10.10
N GLY A 25 -4.38 9.80 -9.34
CA GLY A 25 -5.69 9.19 -9.60
C GLY A 25 -5.94 7.86 -8.88
N VAL A 26 -4.90 7.24 -8.31
CA VAL A 26 -5.03 6.06 -7.45
C VAL A 26 -5.65 6.46 -6.11
N LYS A 27 -6.54 5.60 -5.59
CA LYS A 27 -7.07 5.73 -4.24
C LYS A 27 -7.02 4.40 -3.49
N LEU A 28 -6.50 4.43 -2.27
CA LEU A 28 -6.46 3.30 -1.35
C LEU A 28 -7.23 3.65 -0.10
N THR A 29 -8.10 2.77 0.38
CA THR A 29 -8.77 2.91 1.67
C THR A 29 -8.47 1.70 2.52
N LEU A 30 -7.82 1.93 3.66
CA LEU A 30 -7.52 0.93 4.66
C LEU A 30 -8.46 1.16 5.84
N LYS A 31 -9.19 0.12 6.24
CA LYS A 31 -10.00 0.12 7.45
C LYS A 31 -9.47 -0.93 8.39
N ALA A 32 -9.11 -0.55 9.60
CA ALA A 32 -8.69 -1.51 10.61
C ALA A 32 -9.90 -2.32 11.08
N SER A 33 -9.69 -3.62 11.31
CA SER A 33 -10.64 -4.44 12.05
C SER A 33 -10.21 -4.56 13.51
N ASP A 34 -11.08 -5.13 14.36
CA ASP A 34 -10.76 -5.39 15.77
C ASP A 34 -9.57 -6.35 15.96
N THR A 35 -9.08 -6.97 14.88
CA THR A 35 -7.82 -7.71 14.84
C THR A 35 -6.62 -6.77 14.90
N ARG A 36 -5.60 -7.11 15.69
CA ARG A 36 -4.53 -6.17 16.07
C ARG A 36 -3.59 -5.74 14.95
N THR A 37 -3.62 -6.37 13.79
CA THR A 37 -2.56 -6.22 12.77
C THR A 37 -3.09 -5.88 11.38
N GLY A 38 -4.38 -5.63 11.18
CA GLY A 38 -4.90 -5.40 9.82
C GLY A 38 -6.40 -5.17 9.73
N GLY A 39 -6.93 -5.28 8.51
CA GLY A 39 -8.36 -5.21 8.26
C GLY A 39 -8.74 -5.30 6.79
N THR A 40 -9.69 -4.47 6.35
CA THR A 40 -10.21 -4.49 4.97
C THR A 40 -9.61 -3.37 4.13
N VAL A 41 -9.34 -3.68 2.87
CA VAL A 41 -8.81 -2.73 1.88
C VAL A 41 -9.78 -2.58 0.72
N THR A 42 -9.88 -1.36 0.21
CA THR A 42 -10.52 -1.05 -1.07
C THR A 42 -9.60 -0.16 -1.88
N VAL A 43 -9.48 -0.44 -3.18
CA VAL A 43 -8.65 0.32 -4.10
C VAL A 43 -9.46 0.78 -5.31
N HIS A 44 -9.07 1.93 -5.85
CA HIS A 44 -9.58 2.45 -7.12
C HIS A 44 -8.41 2.88 -8.00
N HIS A 45 -8.53 2.60 -9.32
CA HIS A 45 -7.45 2.77 -10.30
C HIS A 45 -6.11 2.17 -9.87
N TRP A 46 -6.13 1.03 -9.17
CA TRP A 46 -4.91 0.36 -8.72
C TRP A 46 -4.13 -0.22 -9.90
N PRO A 47 -2.80 -0.12 -9.96
CA PRO A 47 -2.02 -0.68 -11.06
C PRO A 47 -2.19 -2.19 -11.16
N ALA A 48 -2.55 -2.67 -12.35
CA ALA A 48 -2.46 -4.10 -12.66
C ALA A 48 -1.02 -4.43 -13.07
N GLY A 49 -0.51 -5.61 -12.72
CA GLY A 49 0.79 -6.05 -13.23
C GLY A 49 0.71 -6.47 -14.70
N ASP A 50 1.86 -6.52 -15.38
CA ASP A 50 2.01 -6.80 -16.82
C ASP A 50 1.19 -7.99 -17.33
N TRP A 51 1.08 -9.05 -16.52
CA TRP A 51 0.34 -10.26 -16.88
C TRP A 51 -1.17 -10.00 -17.08
N TYR A 52 -1.70 -8.98 -16.41
CA TYR A 52 -3.14 -8.66 -16.35
C TYR A 52 -3.53 -7.44 -17.19
N GLU A 53 -2.58 -6.74 -17.82
CA GLU A 53 -2.86 -5.55 -18.65
C GLU A 53 -3.90 -5.82 -19.73
N SER A 54 -3.95 -7.04 -20.27
CA SER A 54 -4.94 -7.40 -21.31
C SER A 54 -6.32 -7.77 -20.77
N GLU A 55 -6.43 -8.20 -19.50
CA GLU A 55 -7.68 -8.69 -18.90
C GLU A 55 -8.38 -7.63 -18.05
N LEU A 56 -7.61 -6.90 -17.24
CA LEU A 56 -8.09 -5.84 -16.36
C LEU A 56 -7.85 -4.44 -16.94
N GLY A 57 -7.01 -4.33 -17.97
CA GLY A 57 -6.43 -3.05 -18.39
C GLY A 57 -5.20 -2.69 -17.56
N GLU A 58 -4.69 -1.48 -17.75
CA GLU A 58 -3.55 -0.95 -16.98
C GLU A 58 -3.87 -0.77 -15.48
N THR A 59 -5.16 -0.61 -15.13
CA THR A 59 -5.60 -0.40 -13.75
C THR A 59 -6.90 -1.12 -13.44
N PHE A 60 -7.18 -1.34 -12.16
CA PHE A 60 -8.42 -1.97 -11.68
C PHE A 60 -8.97 -1.34 -10.40
N ASP A 61 -10.26 -1.56 -10.17
CA ASP A 61 -10.92 -1.33 -8.88
C ASP A 61 -11.07 -2.65 -8.14
N GLY A 62 -10.78 -2.67 -6.84
CA GLY A 62 -10.67 -3.92 -6.10
C GLY A 62 -10.88 -3.81 -4.60
N SER A 63 -10.95 -4.96 -3.96
CA SER A 63 -11.10 -5.06 -2.51
C SER A 63 -10.48 -6.33 -1.95
N GLY A 64 -10.24 -6.34 -0.64
CA GLY A 64 -9.70 -7.50 0.05
C GLY A 64 -9.33 -7.21 1.49
N THR A 65 -8.25 -7.81 1.95
CA THR A 65 -7.70 -7.61 3.29
C THR A 65 -6.31 -7.00 3.25
N TRP A 66 -5.91 -6.39 4.35
CA TRP A 66 -4.55 -5.92 4.55
C TRP A 66 -4.06 -6.28 5.94
N ASP A 67 -2.75 -6.30 6.10
CA ASP A 67 -2.07 -6.37 7.38
C ASP A 67 -0.82 -5.49 7.40
N VAL A 68 -0.40 -5.08 8.59
CA VAL A 68 0.83 -4.32 8.80
C VAL A 68 1.82 -5.17 9.59
N GLU A 69 3.01 -5.29 9.04
CA GLU A 69 4.16 -5.92 9.67
C GLU A 69 5.16 -4.84 10.06
N GLY A 70 5.63 -4.86 11.31
CA GLY A 70 6.74 -4.01 11.74
C GLY A 70 8.09 -4.63 11.38
N GLY A 71 9.13 -3.80 11.26
CA GLY A 71 10.48 -4.30 10.99
C GLY A 71 10.96 -5.24 12.10
N THR A 72 11.45 -6.43 11.71
CA THR A 72 11.87 -7.47 12.68
C THR A 72 13.37 -7.48 12.94
N ARG A 73 14.16 -6.85 12.06
CA ARG A 73 15.62 -6.76 12.11
C ARG A 73 16.10 -5.31 12.00
N PRO A 74 17.34 -5.01 12.41
CA PRO A 74 17.96 -3.72 12.16
C PRO A 74 18.02 -3.44 10.65
N GLY A 75 17.38 -2.35 10.21
CA GLY A 75 17.24 -2.00 8.79
C GLY A 75 15.96 -2.51 8.14
N ASP A 76 15.13 -3.28 8.86
CA ASP A 76 13.77 -3.56 8.39
C ASP A 76 12.85 -2.38 8.70
N HIS A 77 11.86 -2.18 7.85
CA HIS A 77 10.87 -1.12 7.94
C HIS A 77 9.46 -1.70 8.01
N ALA A 78 8.53 -0.91 8.52
CA ALA A 78 7.12 -1.28 8.58
C ALA A 78 6.55 -1.36 7.16
N ARG A 79 5.81 -2.44 6.90
CA ARG A 79 5.22 -2.75 5.59
C ARG A 79 3.74 -3.04 5.74
N VAL A 80 2.97 -2.60 4.76
CA VAL A 80 1.57 -2.95 4.57
C VAL A 80 1.50 -4.02 3.50
N HIS A 81 1.01 -5.19 3.86
CA HIS A 81 0.69 -6.26 2.92
C HIS A 81 -0.78 -6.14 2.52
N LEU A 82 -1.03 -6.22 1.22
CA LEU A 82 -2.36 -6.23 0.63
C LEU A 82 -2.66 -7.62 0.08
N SER A 83 -3.89 -8.07 0.26
CA SER A 83 -4.39 -9.32 -0.28
C SER A 83 -5.75 -9.05 -0.91
N PHE A 84 -5.78 -8.96 -2.23
CA PHE A 84 -7.00 -8.70 -2.98
C PHE A 84 -7.79 -9.99 -3.20
N THR A 85 -9.08 -9.94 -2.88
CA THR A 85 -10.04 -11.02 -3.14
C THR A 85 -10.98 -10.69 -4.29
N ALA A 86 -11.03 -9.42 -4.71
CA ALA A 86 -11.80 -8.97 -5.85
C ALA A 86 -10.99 -7.95 -6.68
N PRO A 87 -10.94 -8.13 -8.01
CA PRO A 87 -11.33 -9.34 -8.76
C PRO A 87 -10.61 -10.62 -8.29
N GLU A 88 -11.23 -11.80 -8.45
CA GLU A 88 -10.71 -13.10 -7.98
C GLU A 88 -9.43 -13.57 -8.71
N LEU A 89 -8.90 -12.74 -9.61
CA LEU A 89 -7.83 -13.09 -10.54
C LEU A 89 -6.42 -12.85 -9.97
N PHE A 90 -6.30 -12.29 -8.77
CA PHE A 90 -4.99 -11.97 -8.19
C PHE A 90 -4.35 -13.14 -7.46
N LEU A 91 -3.10 -13.45 -7.82
CA LEU A 91 -2.17 -14.15 -6.94
C LEU A 91 -1.17 -13.13 -6.36
N ARG A 92 -0.55 -13.48 -5.23
CA ARG A 92 0.49 -12.65 -4.61
C ARG A 92 1.64 -12.38 -5.58
N GLY A 93 2.10 -11.13 -5.65
CA GLY A 93 3.19 -10.67 -6.53
C GLY A 93 2.77 -10.28 -7.95
N TYR A 94 1.46 -10.25 -8.26
CA TYR A 94 0.93 -9.91 -9.58
C TYR A 94 0.41 -8.47 -9.73
N THR A 95 0.46 -7.72 -8.65
CA THR A 95 0.18 -6.30 -8.56
C THR A 95 1.02 -5.76 -7.41
N LEU A 96 1.00 -4.46 -7.20
CA LEU A 96 1.57 -3.85 -6.01
C LEU A 96 0.77 -4.32 -4.78
N ASP A 97 1.32 -5.28 -4.06
CA ASP A 97 0.69 -5.96 -2.92
C ASP A 97 1.46 -5.78 -1.60
N MET A 98 2.51 -4.96 -1.64
CA MET A 98 3.34 -4.62 -0.51
C MET A 98 3.77 -3.17 -0.62
N LEU A 99 3.56 -2.40 0.45
CA LEU A 99 3.90 -0.98 0.52
C LEU A 99 4.74 -0.72 1.78
N SER A 100 5.77 0.09 1.64
CA SER A 100 6.55 0.56 2.79
C SER A 100 5.86 1.77 3.43
N VAL A 101 5.91 1.85 4.76
CA VAL A 101 5.34 2.95 5.53
C VAL A 101 6.42 4.00 5.77
N ALA A 102 6.15 5.25 5.42
CA ALA A 102 6.97 6.39 5.83
C ALA A 102 6.14 7.43 6.55
N THR A 103 6.77 8.10 7.50
CA THR A 103 6.16 9.18 8.27
C THR A 103 7.07 10.40 8.25
N ASP A 104 6.48 11.57 8.08
CA ASP A 104 7.12 12.83 8.47
C ASP A 104 6.38 13.45 9.66
N ALA A 105 6.76 14.66 10.06
CA ALA A 105 6.18 15.32 11.22
C ALA A 105 4.67 15.61 11.11
N GLU A 106 4.09 15.52 9.91
CA GLU A 106 2.71 15.92 9.63
C GLU A 106 1.89 14.84 8.91
N ARG A 107 2.53 13.88 8.23
CA ARG A 107 1.88 13.02 7.23
C ARG A 107 2.42 11.59 7.24
N THR A 108 1.52 10.64 7.00
CA THR A 108 1.82 9.24 6.70
C THR A 108 1.76 9.01 5.19
N TYR A 109 2.74 8.27 4.67
CA TYR A 109 2.82 7.86 3.28
C TYR A 109 2.96 6.34 3.17
N LEU A 110 2.41 5.82 2.09
CA LEU A 110 2.64 4.45 1.61
C LEU A 110 3.28 4.54 0.23
N TYR A 111 4.30 3.76 -0.04
CA TYR A 111 4.99 3.79 -1.32
C TYR A 111 5.50 2.39 -1.66
N GLU A 112 5.75 2.16 -2.95
CA GLU A 112 6.38 0.91 -3.38
C GLU A 112 7.77 0.76 -2.74
N ASP A 113 8.14 -0.48 -2.41
CA ASP A 113 9.40 -0.80 -1.74
C ASP A 113 10.59 -0.56 -2.68
N ASP A 114 10.97 0.70 -2.85
CA ASP A 114 12.19 1.10 -3.53
C ASP A 114 13.17 1.75 -2.53
N ASP A 115 14.46 1.56 -2.81
CA ASP A 115 15.60 2.02 -2.02
C ASP A 115 15.36 3.46 -1.46
N PRO A 116 15.60 3.74 -0.16
CA PRO A 116 15.42 5.08 0.40
C PRO A 116 16.23 6.19 -0.29
N ASP A 117 17.23 5.84 -1.10
CA ASP A 117 18.01 6.76 -1.94
C ASP A 117 17.35 7.02 -3.33
N VAL A 118 16.28 6.31 -3.66
CA VAL A 118 15.49 6.44 -4.90
C VAL A 118 14.15 7.09 -4.58
N CYS A 119 13.75 8.07 -5.39
CA CYS A 119 12.39 8.61 -5.31
C CYS A 119 11.42 7.54 -5.81
N PRO A 120 10.49 7.03 -4.96
CA PRO A 120 9.57 5.99 -5.40
C PRO A 120 8.65 6.56 -6.48
N ALA A 121 8.45 5.81 -7.57
CA ALA A 121 7.54 6.22 -8.63
C ALA A 121 6.09 6.15 -8.13
N PHE A 122 5.77 5.12 -7.34
CA PHE A 122 4.47 4.95 -6.73
C PHE A 122 4.42 5.43 -5.28
N ARG A 123 3.68 6.51 -5.02
CA ARG A 123 3.52 7.09 -3.69
C ARG A 123 2.07 7.48 -3.41
N LEU A 124 1.61 7.15 -2.21
CA LEU A 124 0.30 7.49 -1.69
C LEU A 124 0.43 8.32 -0.41
N ARG A 125 -0.35 9.39 -0.31
CA ARG A 125 -0.42 10.26 0.86
C ARG A 125 -1.75 10.09 1.60
N LEU A 126 -1.68 9.96 2.92
CA LEU A 126 -2.86 9.96 3.79
C LEU A 126 -3.58 11.32 3.74
N THR A 127 -4.91 11.30 3.57
CA THR A 127 -5.78 12.50 3.53
C THR A 127 -6.41 12.84 4.86
#